data_AF-A0A1I7GY66-F1
#
_entry.id   AF-A0A1I7GY66-F1
#
_cell.length_a   1.000
_cell.length_b   1.000
_cell.length_c   1.000
_cell.angle_alpha   90.00
_cell.angle_beta   90.00
_cell.angle_gamma   90.00
#
_symmetry.space_group_name_H-M   'P 1'
#
loop_
_entity.id
_entity.type
_entity.pdbx_description
1 polymer ?
#
loop_
_entity_poly.entity_id
_entity_poly.type
_entity_poly.pdbx_seq_one_letter_code
_entity_poly.pdbx_strand_id
1 'polypeptide(L)'
;MSTQSGKARKPMSLRAKLNGFTVLNAFVGLAFVTSGYVYLTIQSEFQHVGQQALDVAEVVATMPQVIAAFHTKDPAAVIQPIAESVRKKTGAQFVVVGNMQLIRYSHPNPEQIGKHMVGDDNAEVLQGKPSISEAVGSLGLSVRGKAPIFDHGRQIGVVSVGYLVSSIWRRLP
;
A
#
# COMPACT_ATOMS: atom_id res chain seq x y z
N MET A 1 7.88 -61.16 -32.89
CA MET A 1 7.68 -59.70 -32.74
C MET A 1 8.57 -59.21 -31.61
N SER A 2 9.16 -58.03 -31.82
CA SER A 2 10.45 -57.57 -31.32
C SER A 2 10.50 -57.22 -29.82
N THR A 3 11.50 -57.73 -29.11
CA THR A 3 11.84 -57.30 -27.74
C THR A 3 12.77 -56.09 -27.79
N GLN A 4 12.27 -54.93 -27.34
CA GLN A 4 13.09 -53.72 -27.16
C GLN A 4 14.11 -53.94 -26.04
N SER A 5 15.40 -53.98 -26.39
CA SER A 5 16.52 -53.99 -25.44
C SER A 5 16.67 -52.59 -24.83
N GLY A 6 16.33 -52.47 -23.54
CA GLY A 6 16.56 -51.25 -22.76
C GLY A 6 18.05 -51.03 -22.55
N LYS A 7 18.61 -49.93 -23.11
CA LYS A 7 20.00 -49.52 -22.85
C LYS A 7 20.20 -49.26 -21.35
N ALA A 8 21.03 -50.09 -20.70
CA ALA A 8 21.46 -49.87 -19.33
C ALA A 8 22.28 -48.56 -19.23
N ARG A 9 21.86 -47.64 -18.35
CA ARG A 9 22.56 -46.37 -18.12
C ARG A 9 23.92 -46.64 -17.47
N LYS A 10 25.00 -46.16 -18.10
CA LYS A 10 26.37 -46.27 -17.56
C LYS A 10 26.46 -45.46 -16.25
N PRO A 11 26.99 -46.02 -15.15
CA PRO A 11 27.07 -45.29 -13.87
C PRO A 11 28.03 -44.10 -13.99
N MET A 12 27.61 -42.93 -13.49
CA MET A 12 28.41 -41.71 -13.51
C MET A 12 29.70 -41.84 -12.68
N SER A 13 30.80 -41.25 -13.17
CA SER A 13 32.06 -41.19 -12.42
C SER A 13 31.91 -40.33 -11.16
N LEU A 14 32.68 -40.64 -10.10
CA LEU A 14 32.66 -39.90 -8.83
C LEU A 14 32.91 -38.40 -9.04
N ARG A 15 33.83 -38.05 -9.95
CA ARG A 15 34.12 -36.66 -10.32
C ARG A 15 32.90 -35.96 -10.95
N ALA A 16 32.15 -36.66 -11.81
CA ALA A 16 30.94 -36.11 -12.40
C ALA A 16 29.84 -35.89 -11.34
N LYS A 17 29.72 -36.78 -10.35
CA LYS A 17 28.80 -36.61 -9.22
C LYS A 17 29.20 -35.42 -8.35
N LEU A 18 30.49 -35.26 -8.05
CA LEU A 18 31.01 -34.16 -7.22
C LEU A 18 30.85 -32.79 -7.90
N ASN A 19 31.15 -32.72 -9.20
CA ASN A 19 30.95 -31.52 -10.01
C ASN A 19 29.46 -31.16 -10.10
N GLY A 20 28.59 -32.16 -10.34
CA GLY A 20 27.15 -31.96 -10.36
C GLY A 20 26.60 -31.44 -9.02
N PHE A 21 27.07 -32.01 -7.91
CA PHE A 21 26.71 -31.53 -6.57
C PHE A 21 27.17 -30.09 -6.32
N THR A 22 28.39 -29.73 -6.72
CA THR A 22 28.93 -28.37 -6.56
C THR A 22 28.12 -27.36 -7.36
N VAL A 23 27.82 -27.68 -8.62
CA VAL A 23 26.98 -26.85 -9.50
C VAL A 23 25.57 -26.69 -8.93
N LEU A 24 24.97 -27.78 -8.44
CA LEU A 24 23.66 -27.73 -7.79
C LEU A 24 23.65 -26.81 -6.57
N ASN A 25 24.65 -26.92 -5.69
CA ASN A 25 24.76 -26.04 -4.52
C ASN A 25 24.97 -24.57 -4.93
N ALA A 26 25.73 -24.30 -5.99
CA ALA A 26 25.89 -22.94 -6.52
C ALA A 26 24.54 -22.38 -7.02
N PHE A 27 23.74 -23.17 -7.74
CA PHE A 27 22.40 -22.77 -8.17
C PHE A 27 21.44 -22.54 -7.00
N VAL A 28 21.47 -23.40 -5.99
CA VAL A 28 20.67 -23.24 -4.77
C VAL A 28 21.07 -21.97 -4.02
N GLY A 29 22.38 -21.74 -3.84
CA GLY A 29 22.90 -20.53 -3.21
C GLY A 29 22.48 -19.26 -3.96
N LEU A 30 22.59 -19.27 -5.29
CA LEU A 30 22.11 -18.17 -6.13
C LEU A 30 20.62 -17.93 -5.95
N ALA A 31 19.79 -18.98 -5.96
CA ALA A 31 18.35 -18.87 -5.76
C ALA A 31 17.98 -18.25 -4.39
N PHE A 32 18.71 -18.58 -3.32
CA PHE A 32 18.51 -17.96 -2.00
C PHE A 32 18.87 -16.48 -2.01
N VAL A 33 20.01 -16.11 -2.61
CA VAL A 33 20.44 -14.71 -2.71
C VAL A 33 19.43 -13.89 -3.51
N THR A 34 18.99 -14.39 -4.66
CA THR A 34 17.98 -13.70 -5.48
C THR A 34 16.65 -13.58 -4.76
N SER A 35 16.20 -14.63 -4.06
CA SER A 35 14.95 -14.60 -3.30
C SER A 35 15.01 -13.58 -2.15
N GLY A 36 16.13 -13.54 -1.42
CA GLY A 36 16.36 -12.56 -0.37
C GLY A 36 16.38 -11.13 -0.90
N TYR A 37 17.05 -10.90 -2.03
CA TYR A 37 17.09 -9.60 -2.69
C TYR A 37 15.69 -9.13 -3.14
N VAL A 38 14.91 -10.02 -3.78
CA VAL A 38 13.53 -9.72 -4.20
C VAL A 38 12.65 -9.41 -2.99
N TYR A 39 12.76 -10.20 -1.92
CA TYR A 39 12.00 -9.96 -0.69
C TYR A 39 12.30 -8.58 -0.08
N LEU A 40 13.58 -8.22 0.03
CA LEU A 40 13.99 -6.91 0.56
C LEU A 40 13.50 -5.76 -0.35
N THR A 41 13.54 -5.95 -1.66
CA THR A 41 13.05 -4.96 -2.62
C THR A 41 11.55 -4.73 -2.47
N ILE A 42 10.75 -5.81 -2.37
CA ILE A 42 9.31 -5.71 -2.14
C ILE A 42 9.02 -4.96 -0.84
N GLN A 43 9.67 -5.34 0.26
CA GLN A 43 9.45 -4.69 1.55
C GLN A 43 9.81 -3.19 1.51
N SER A 44 10.92 -2.85 0.87
CA SER A 44 11.32 -1.46 0.67
C SER A 44 10.26 -0.65 -0.10
N GLU A 45 9.68 -1.21 -1.16
CA GLU A 45 8.63 -0.54 -1.93
C GLU A 45 7.35 -0.33 -1.13
N PHE A 46 6.93 -1.32 -0.33
CA PHE A 46 5.75 -1.17 0.54
C PHE A 46 5.95 -0.06 1.57
N GLN A 47 7.13 0.01 2.19
CA GLN A 47 7.48 1.08 3.12
C GLN A 47 7.51 2.44 2.42
N HIS A 48 8.12 2.52 1.23
CA HIS A 48 8.20 3.76 0.47
C HIS A 48 6.81 4.28 0.06
N VAL A 49 5.94 3.41 -0.44
CA VAL A 49 4.55 3.76 -0.80
C VAL A 49 3.73 4.13 0.43
N GLY A 50 3.95 3.45 1.57
CA GLY A 50 3.33 3.80 2.84
C GLY A 50 3.72 5.20 3.31
N GLN A 51 5.00 5.52 3.26
CA GLN A 51 5.51 6.85 3.61
C GLN A 51 4.98 7.91 2.63
N GLN A 52 5.01 7.65 1.32
CA GLN A 52 4.41 8.53 0.31
C GLN A 52 2.93 8.81 0.59
N ALA A 53 2.16 7.78 0.98
CA ALA A 53 0.76 7.96 1.35
C ALA A 53 0.61 8.82 2.59
N LEU A 54 1.47 8.64 3.59
CA LEU A 54 1.45 9.41 4.83
C LEU A 54 1.79 10.88 4.57
N ASP A 55 2.86 11.16 3.82
CA ASP A 55 3.30 12.51 3.49
C ASP A 55 2.18 13.29 2.78
N VAL A 56 1.49 12.65 1.82
CA VAL A 56 0.34 13.25 1.13
C VAL A 56 -0.82 13.48 2.11
N ALA A 57 -1.08 12.55 3.03
CA ALA A 57 -2.13 12.70 4.02
C ALA A 57 -1.85 13.88 4.96
N GLU A 58 -0.61 14.04 5.44
CA GLU A 58 -0.18 15.16 6.29
C GLU A 58 -0.26 16.51 5.58
N VAL A 59 0.15 16.56 4.31
CA VAL A 59 0.01 17.76 3.49
C VAL A 59 -1.45 18.17 3.36
N VAL A 60 -2.36 17.23 3.08
CA VAL A 60 -3.80 17.53 3.00
C VAL A 60 -4.37 17.92 4.37
N ALA A 61 -3.94 17.26 5.45
CA ALA A 61 -4.43 17.50 6.81
C ALA A 61 -4.07 18.90 7.33
N THR A 62 -2.99 19.49 6.82
CA THR A 62 -2.50 20.83 7.20
C THR A 62 -2.97 21.94 6.27
N MET A 63 -3.75 21.65 5.22
CA MET A 63 -4.25 22.67 4.30
C MET A 63 -5.26 23.60 4.99
N PRO A 64 -5.05 24.93 4.99
CA PRO A 64 -5.97 25.88 5.62
C PRO A 64 -7.40 25.79 5.06
N GLN A 65 -7.54 25.52 3.76
CA GLN A 65 -8.85 25.35 3.11
C GLN A 65 -9.59 24.11 3.60
N VAL A 66 -8.87 23.00 3.87
CA VAL A 66 -9.46 21.78 4.42
C VAL A 66 -9.90 22.03 5.85
N ILE A 67 -9.04 22.63 6.69
CA ILE A 67 -9.37 22.96 8.08
C ILE A 67 -10.57 23.91 8.14
N ALA A 68 -10.57 25.00 7.35
CA ALA A 68 -11.67 25.95 7.29
C ALA A 68 -12.99 25.31 6.83
N ALA A 69 -12.94 24.31 5.95
CA ALA A 69 -14.14 23.64 5.44
C ALA A 69 -14.95 22.92 6.53
N PHE A 70 -14.30 22.44 7.59
CA PHE A 70 -14.98 21.80 8.74
C PHE A 70 -15.95 22.74 9.47
N HIS A 71 -15.77 24.05 9.31
CA HIS A 71 -16.61 25.08 9.93
C HIS A 71 -17.75 25.55 9.02
N THR A 72 -17.88 24.99 7.82
CA THR A 72 -18.94 25.33 6.87
C THR A 72 -20.15 24.41 7.03
N LYS A 73 -21.31 24.82 6.47
CA LYS A 73 -22.53 24.00 6.48
C LYS A 73 -22.41 22.73 5.63
N ASP A 74 -21.55 22.75 4.62
CA ASP A 74 -21.29 21.62 3.73
C ASP A 74 -19.77 21.47 3.50
N PRO A 75 -19.06 20.79 4.41
CA PRO A 75 -17.62 20.57 4.27
C PRO A 75 -17.25 19.81 2.99
N ALA A 76 -18.11 18.91 2.52
CA ALA A 76 -17.83 18.07 1.35
C ALA A 76 -17.73 18.91 0.06
N ALA A 77 -18.54 19.97 -0.07
CA ALA A 77 -18.48 20.88 -1.22
C ALA A 77 -17.10 21.51 -1.44
N VAL A 78 -16.32 21.72 -0.37
CA VAL A 78 -14.96 22.28 -0.44
C VAL A 78 -13.91 21.18 -0.46
N ILE A 79 -14.07 20.14 0.37
CA ILE A 79 -13.04 19.11 0.59
C ILE A 79 -12.95 18.14 -0.60
N GLN A 80 -14.08 17.74 -1.19
CA GLN A 80 -14.11 16.79 -2.31
C GLN A 80 -13.26 17.23 -3.52
N PRO A 81 -13.39 18.46 -4.06
CA PRO A 81 -12.58 18.88 -5.21
C PRO A 81 -11.09 18.97 -4.90
N ILE A 82 -10.72 19.37 -3.68
CA ILE A 82 -9.31 19.39 -3.23
C ILE A 82 -8.76 17.97 -3.19
N ALA A 83 -9.47 17.06 -2.54
CA ALA A 83 -9.08 15.66 -2.42
C ALA A 83 -8.93 14.98 -3.79
N GLU A 84 -9.87 15.21 -4.72
CA GLU A 84 -9.78 14.67 -6.09
C GLU A 84 -8.60 15.27 -6.89
N SER A 85 -8.31 16.55 -6.72
CA SER A 85 -7.16 17.20 -7.35
C SER A 85 -5.85 16.59 -6.86
N VAL A 86 -5.69 16.42 -5.55
CA VAL A 86 -4.52 15.78 -4.94
C VAL A 86 -4.41 14.34 -5.42
N ARG A 87 -5.51 13.56 -5.35
CA ARG A 87 -5.56 12.16 -5.80
C ARG A 87 -5.04 12.00 -7.22
N LYS A 88 -5.53 12.82 -8.15
CA LYS A 88 -5.13 12.76 -9.56
C LYS A 88 -3.66 13.14 -9.76
N LYS A 89 -3.15 14.13 -9.03
CA LYS A 89 -1.75 14.59 -9.14
C LYS A 89 -0.75 13.63 -8.52
N THR A 90 -1.11 12.95 -7.44
CA THR A 90 -0.21 12.01 -6.72
C THR A 90 -0.32 10.57 -7.25
N GLY A 91 -1.35 10.28 -8.05
CA GLY A 91 -1.65 8.92 -8.50
C GLY A 91 -2.21 8.04 -7.39
N ALA A 92 -2.64 8.61 -6.25
CA ALA A 92 -3.30 7.88 -5.19
C ALA A 92 -4.60 7.24 -5.71
N GLN A 93 -4.91 6.05 -5.19
CA GLN A 93 -6.20 5.42 -5.50
C GLN A 93 -7.34 6.19 -4.85
N PHE A 94 -7.11 6.74 -3.66
CA PHE A 94 -8.05 7.58 -2.94
C PHE A 94 -7.35 8.59 -2.04
N VAL A 95 -8.02 9.72 -1.83
CA VAL A 95 -7.73 10.71 -0.79
C VAL A 95 -9.06 10.98 -0.08
N VAL A 96 -9.23 10.42 1.11
CA VAL A 96 -10.47 10.44 1.88
C VAL A 96 -10.25 11.28 3.12
N VAL A 97 -11.00 12.36 3.25
CA VAL A 97 -11.09 13.15 4.46
C VAL A 97 -12.36 12.75 5.20
N GLY A 98 -12.24 12.51 6.50
CA GLY A 98 -13.37 12.20 7.37
C GLY A 98 -13.35 13.00 8.67
N ASN A 99 -14.52 13.16 9.29
CA ASN A 99 -14.61 13.77 10.62
C ASN A 99 -14.27 12.78 11.74
N MET A 100 -14.35 13.21 13.00
CA MET A 100 -14.06 12.37 14.16
C MET A 100 -15.01 11.17 14.32
N GLN A 101 -16.19 11.20 13.70
CA GLN A 101 -17.13 10.08 13.63
C GLN A 101 -16.86 9.18 12.41
N LEU A 102 -15.74 9.40 11.72
CA LEU A 102 -15.35 8.70 10.50
C LEU A 102 -16.35 8.86 9.35
N ILE A 103 -17.16 9.92 9.33
CA ILE A 103 -18.03 10.24 8.21
C ILE A 103 -17.20 10.92 7.11
N ARG A 104 -17.26 10.39 5.89
CA ARG A 104 -16.46 10.88 4.76
C ARG A 104 -16.98 12.21 4.22
N TYR A 105 -16.08 13.18 4.08
CA TYR A 105 -16.28 14.41 3.30
C TYR A 105 -15.69 14.32 1.90
N SER A 106 -14.80 13.34 1.64
CA SER A 106 -14.37 13.03 0.28
C SER A 106 -14.27 11.53 0.01
N HIS A 107 -14.47 11.16 -1.26
CA HIS A 107 -14.23 9.82 -1.76
C HIS A 107 -14.21 9.81 -3.31
N PRO A 108 -13.40 8.96 -3.97
CA PRO A 108 -13.37 8.88 -5.44
C PRO A 108 -14.71 8.45 -6.07
N ASN A 109 -15.45 7.58 -5.36
CA ASN A 109 -16.87 7.33 -5.63
C ASN A 109 -17.73 8.31 -4.81
N PRO A 110 -18.43 9.27 -5.43
CA PRO A 110 -19.28 10.25 -4.73
C PRO A 110 -20.39 9.64 -3.88
N GLU A 111 -20.89 8.45 -4.23
CA GLU A 111 -21.94 7.76 -3.47
C GLU A 111 -21.48 7.28 -2.07
N GLN A 112 -20.18 7.38 -1.79
CA GLN A 112 -19.58 7.01 -0.51
C GLN A 112 -19.36 8.21 0.42
N ILE A 113 -19.57 9.44 -0.08
CA ILE A 113 -19.54 10.65 0.72
C ILE A 113 -20.74 10.63 1.69
N GLY A 114 -20.53 11.05 2.93
CA GLY A 114 -21.52 10.97 4.01
C GLY A 114 -21.66 9.58 4.65
N LYS A 115 -21.01 8.54 4.13
CA LYS A 115 -20.95 7.21 4.76
C LYS A 115 -19.72 7.09 5.67
N HIS A 116 -19.73 6.10 6.57
CA HIS A 116 -18.58 5.80 7.42
C HIS A 116 -17.39 5.26 6.64
N MET A 117 -16.18 5.66 7.05
CA MET A 117 -14.93 5.05 6.60
C MET A 117 -14.90 3.56 6.96
N VAL A 118 -14.22 2.79 6.13
CA VAL A 118 -14.13 1.32 6.24
C VAL A 118 -12.66 0.95 6.33
N GLY A 119 -12.35 0.02 7.22
CA GLY A 119 -11.00 -0.40 7.59
C GLY A 119 -10.84 -0.29 9.10
N ASP A 120 -10.46 -1.38 9.73
CA ASP A 120 -10.26 -1.47 11.18
C ASP A 120 -8.91 -0.85 11.62
N ASP A 121 -8.46 0.17 10.89
CA ASP A 121 -7.13 0.78 10.95
C ASP A 121 -7.21 2.27 11.32
N ASN A 122 -8.29 2.71 12.01
CA ASN A 122 -8.49 4.11 12.40
C ASN A 122 -8.06 4.43 13.84
N ALA A 123 -7.74 3.42 14.65
CA ALA A 123 -7.53 3.59 16.09
C ALA A 123 -6.39 4.57 16.43
N GLU A 124 -5.24 4.45 15.76
CA GLU A 124 -4.07 5.31 16.04
C GLU A 124 -4.30 6.76 15.60
N VAL A 125 -4.85 6.97 14.40
CA VAL A 125 -5.11 8.32 13.88
C VAL A 125 -6.18 9.06 14.68
N LEU A 126 -7.17 8.35 15.25
CA LEU A 126 -8.16 8.94 16.15
C LEU A 126 -7.58 9.33 17.52
N GLN A 127 -6.37 8.87 17.86
CA GLN A 127 -5.60 9.32 19.02
C GLN A 127 -4.61 10.44 18.68
N GLY A 128 -4.73 11.05 17.50
CA GLY A 128 -3.86 12.13 17.05
C GLY A 128 -2.48 11.66 16.57
N LYS A 129 -2.30 10.37 16.27
CA LYS A 129 -1.02 9.81 15.80
C LYS A 129 -1.09 9.45 14.31
N PRO A 130 -0.16 9.95 13.47
CA PRO A 130 -0.07 9.48 12.09
C PRO A 130 0.22 7.98 12.05
N SER A 131 -0.30 7.28 11.06
CA SER A 131 -0.17 5.81 10.97
C SER A 131 -0.10 5.33 9.52
N ILE A 132 0.66 4.26 9.29
CA ILE A 132 0.70 3.53 8.02
C ILE A 132 0.11 2.14 8.24
N SER A 133 -0.79 1.70 7.36
CA SER A 133 -1.46 0.43 7.47
C SER A 133 -1.66 -0.25 6.11
N GLU A 134 -1.70 -1.59 6.13
CA GLU A 134 -2.23 -2.38 5.02
C GLU A 134 -3.63 -2.85 5.39
N ALA A 135 -4.63 -2.46 4.61
CA ALA A 135 -6.01 -2.82 4.90
C ALA A 135 -6.88 -2.92 3.65
N VAL A 136 -7.95 -3.71 3.76
CA VAL A 136 -9.00 -3.84 2.74
C VAL A 136 -10.07 -2.78 2.98
N GLY A 137 -10.48 -2.08 1.93
CA GLY A 137 -11.48 -1.02 1.99
C GLY A 137 -12.46 -1.13 0.82
N SER A 138 -13.27 -0.09 0.62
CA SER A 138 -14.24 -0.03 -0.48
C SER A 138 -13.63 -0.18 -1.88
N LEU A 139 -12.34 0.09 -2.03
CA LEU A 139 -11.60 0.00 -3.29
C LEU A 139 -10.63 -1.21 -3.35
N GLY A 140 -10.61 -2.07 -2.33
CA GLY A 140 -9.73 -3.24 -2.25
C GLY A 140 -8.54 -3.09 -1.29
N LEU A 141 -7.57 -3.99 -1.41
CA LEU A 141 -6.36 -4.04 -0.58
C LEU A 141 -5.40 -2.90 -0.95
N SER A 142 -5.03 -2.10 0.04
CA SER A 142 -4.20 -0.90 -0.13
C SER A 142 -3.20 -0.73 1.00
N VAL A 143 -2.04 -0.17 0.66
CA VAL A 143 -1.15 0.49 1.62
C VAL A 143 -1.67 1.91 1.81
N ARG A 144 -1.82 2.34 3.07
CA ARG A 144 -2.49 3.58 3.42
C ARG A 144 -1.64 4.38 4.40
N GLY A 145 -1.62 5.69 4.20
CA GLY A 145 -1.14 6.65 5.19
C GLY A 145 -2.30 7.45 5.73
N LYS A 146 -2.33 7.63 7.06
CA LYS A 146 -3.36 8.41 7.74
C LYS A 146 -2.75 9.49 8.61
N ALA A 147 -3.33 10.68 8.53
CA ALA A 147 -2.90 11.83 9.31
C ALA A 147 -4.09 12.47 10.04
N PRO A 148 -3.92 12.89 11.30
CA PRO A 148 -4.94 13.65 12.03
C PRO A 148 -5.03 15.08 11.49
N ILE A 149 -6.25 15.63 11.46
CA ILE A 149 -6.49 17.04 11.15
C ILE A 149 -6.68 17.78 12.49
N PHE A 150 -5.84 18.78 12.74
CA PHE A 150 -5.93 19.62 13.93
C PHE A 150 -6.39 21.03 13.60
N ASP A 151 -7.20 21.59 14.49
CA ASP A 151 -7.59 22.99 14.50
C ASP A 151 -7.42 23.54 15.92
N HIS A 152 -6.56 24.54 16.09
CA HIS A 152 -6.21 25.13 17.39
C HIS A 152 -5.87 24.08 18.48
N GLY A 153 -5.12 23.03 18.11
CA GLY A 153 -4.71 21.96 19.03
C GLY A 153 -5.77 20.89 19.29
N ARG A 154 -6.99 21.03 18.77
CA ARG A 154 -8.04 20.01 18.85
C ARG A 154 -8.09 19.21 17.55
N GLN A 155 -8.12 17.88 17.66
CA GLN A 155 -8.35 17.04 16.48
C GLN A 155 -9.80 17.17 16.01
N ILE A 156 -9.99 17.48 14.73
CA ILE A 156 -11.31 17.69 14.11
C ILE A 156 -11.66 16.64 13.05
N GLY A 157 -10.66 15.90 12.57
CA GLY A 157 -10.87 14.86 11.58
C GLY A 157 -9.61 14.05 11.28
N VAL A 158 -9.67 13.33 10.17
CA VAL A 158 -8.62 12.45 9.68
C VAL A 158 -8.53 12.54 8.16
N VAL A 159 -7.33 12.40 7.62
CA VAL A 159 -7.09 12.14 6.19
C VAL A 159 -6.58 10.72 6.05
N SER A 160 -7.08 10.00 5.04
CA SER A 160 -6.63 8.67 4.65
C SER A 160 -6.32 8.66 3.16
N VAL A 161 -5.07 8.40 2.83
CA VAL A 161 -4.58 8.29 1.45
C VAL A 161 -4.15 6.85 1.23
N GLY A 162 -4.47 6.28 0.07
CA GLY A 162 -4.07 4.90 -0.20
C GLY A 162 -3.72 4.62 -1.65
N TYR A 163 -2.79 3.69 -1.83
CA TYR A 163 -2.40 3.11 -3.10
C TYR A 163 -2.72 1.61 -3.09
N LEU A 164 -3.30 1.09 -4.18
CA LEU A 164 -3.62 -0.33 -4.25
C LEU A 164 -2.34 -1.15 -4.28
N VAL A 165 -2.33 -2.28 -3.57
CA VAL A 165 -1.20 -3.22 -3.62
C VAL A 165 -0.94 -3.68 -5.06
N SER A 166 -1.99 -3.89 -5.87
CA SER A 166 -1.86 -4.20 -7.30
C SER A 166 -1.13 -3.13 -8.12
N SER A 167 -1.16 -1.86 -7.68
CA SER A 167 -0.41 -0.78 -8.32
C SER A 167 1.07 -0.81 -7.95
N ILE A 168 1.42 -1.29 -6.75
CA ILE A 168 2.81 -1.48 -6.30
C ILE A 168 3.46 -2.61 -7.09
N TRP A 169 2.74 -3.74 -7.27
CA TRP A 169 3.22 -4.87 -8.09
C TRP A 169 3.54 -4.49 -9.54
N ARG A 170 2.89 -3.48 -10.11
CA ARG A 170 3.20 -2.98 -11.47
C ARG A 170 4.45 -2.08 -11.53
N ARG A 171 4.93 -1.58 -10.39
CA ARG A 171 6.14 -0.73 -10.30
C ARG A 171 7.41 -1.56 -10.13
N LEU A 172 7.28 -2.80 -9.67
CA LEU A 172 8.39 -3.71 -9.52
C LEU A 172 8.89 -4.19 -10.90
N PRO A 173 10.22 -4.28 -11.10
CA PRO A 173 10.83 -4.69 -12.36
C PRO A 173 10.62 -6.17 -12.70
#